data_AF-A0A3B9P6S6-F1
#
_entry.id   AF-A0A3B9P6S6-F1
#
_cell.length_a   1.000
_cell.length_b   1.000
_cell.length_c   1.000
_cell.angle_alpha   90.00
_cell.angle_beta   90.00
_cell.angle_gamma   90.00
#
_symmetry.space_group_name_H-M   'P 1'
#
loop_
_entity.id
_entity.type
_entity.pdbx_description
1 polymer ?
#
loop_
_entity_poly.entity_id
_entity_poly.type
_entity_poly.pdbx_seq_one_letter_code
_entity_poly.pdbx_strand_id
1 'polypeptide(L)'
;GGNGAVFQNWAQYLLTMKYLSEITEEQTLHMYSGHPMGLFPSSKEAPRVVVTNGMMIPNYSQPDDWEKFNALGVTQYGQMTAGSYMYIGPQGIVHGTTITVLNAARMKSSVGPEGKLFVTAGLGGMSGAQPKAGNIAGVVSITAEINPKAAYKRHEQGWVDEITTSTDEAIDMALEFQAAKRARSIAYIGNIVDLWERMVERNVHVDLGSDQTSLHNPWAGGYYPQGMSYEESNELMANNPDEFKVHIQATLKRHVKAINALVENGMYFFDYGNAFLLESSRAGAEIMAADGEHFRYPSYVQDIMGPMCFDYGFGPFRWVCASGDGADLDKTDAIAEEILEGLMAKAPEEVRQQMDDNIRWIKGAKENKLVVGSQARILYADSEGRIEIARAFNNAIAAGDIGPVVLGRDHHDVSGTDSPYRETSNIYDGSSFTADMAIQNVIGDSFRGATWVSIHNGGGVGWGEVINGGFGMLLDGSAEAERKLENMLLYDVNNGIARRSWARNKEAIFAIEREMERTPNLKVTVPKLVDENVLNNLDF
;
A
#
# COMPACT_ATOMS: atom_id res chain seq x y z
N GLY A 1 -4.70 -9.76 3.57
CA GLY A 1 -5.45 -9.09 4.64
C GLY A 1 -6.74 -9.83 4.93
N GLY A 2 -6.69 -10.92 5.69
CA GLY A 2 -7.87 -11.75 5.98
C GLY A 2 -8.10 -12.86 4.95
N ASN A 3 -8.75 -12.52 3.83
CA ASN A 3 -9.30 -13.44 2.82
C ASN A 3 -8.59 -13.39 1.45
N GLY A 4 -7.53 -12.57 1.30
CA GLY A 4 -6.75 -12.51 0.06
C GLY A 4 -6.07 -13.85 -0.24
N ALA A 5 -6.49 -14.52 -1.31
CA ALA A 5 -6.06 -15.87 -1.67
C ALA A 5 -5.15 -15.87 -2.91
N VAL A 6 -4.27 -16.87 -2.97
CA VAL A 6 -3.44 -17.15 -4.17
C VAL A 6 -4.26 -17.98 -5.17
N PHE A 7 -4.89 -19.05 -4.67
CA PHE A 7 -5.81 -19.91 -5.40
C PHE A 7 -7.02 -20.18 -4.52
N GLN A 8 -8.17 -20.42 -5.15
CA GLN A 8 -9.42 -20.67 -4.44
C GLN A 8 -9.41 -22.06 -3.78
N ASN A 9 -8.69 -23.00 -4.39
CA ASN A 9 -8.52 -24.35 -3.88
C ASN A 9 -7.21 -24.99 -4.36
N TRP A 10 -6.84 -26.09 -3.72
CA TRP A 10 -5.59 -26.81 -4.01
C TRP A 10 -5.52 -27.44 -5.40
N ALA A 11 -6.64 -27.79 -6.03
CA ALA A 11 -6.63 -28.35 -7.38
C ALA A 11 -6.16 -27.30 -8.40
N GLN A 12 -6.62 -26.06 -8.26
CA GLN A 12 -6.15 -24.93 -9.07
C GLN A 12 -4.64 -24.70 -8.93
N TYR A 13 -4.11 -24.76 -7.71
CA TYR A 13 -2.66 -24.70 -7.47
C TYR A 13 -1.91 -25.79 -8.24
N LEU A 14 -2.33 -27.06 -8.08
CA LEU A 14 -1.65 -28.20 -8.71
C LEU A 14 -1.67 -28.12 -10.24
N LEU A 15 -2.82 -27.73 -10.83
CA LEU A 15 -2.95 -27.55 -12.27
C LEU A 15 -2.10 -26.38 -12.78
N THR A 16 -2.04 -25.28 -12.03
CA THR A 16 -1.18 -24.14 -12.37
C THR A 16 0.28 -24.56 -12.41
N MET A 17 0.75 -25.28 -11.39
CA MET A 17 2.14 -25.79 -11.36
C MET A 17 2.41 -26.76 -12.51
N LYS A 18 1.46 -27.64 -12.86
CA LYS A 18 1.56 -28.50 -14.05
C LYS A 18 1.74 -27.67 -15.32
N TYR A 19 0.86 -26.69 -15.57
CA TYR A 19 0.95 -25.87 -16.77
C TYR A 19 2.23 -25.04 -16.82
N LEU A 20 2.67 -24.46 -15.71
CA LEU A 20 3.95 -23.73 -15.64
C LEU A 20 5.17 -24.63 -15.91
N SER A 21 5.09 -25.93 -15.59
CA SER A 21 6.16 -26.88 -15.90
C SER A 21 6.20 -27.33 -17.37
N GLU A 22 5.11 -27.16 -18.11
CA GLU A 22 4.94 -27.61 -19.50
C GLU A 22 4.93 -26.43 -20.50
N ILE A 23 4.80 -25.19 -20.02
CA ILE A 23 4.66 -23.98 -20.85
C ILE A 23 5.93 -23.72 -21.68
N THR A 24 5.74 -23.28 -22.91
CA THR A 24 6.81 -22.80 -23.79
C THR A 24 6.85 -21.26 -23.87
N GLU A 25 7.93 -20.70 -24.43
CA GLU A 25 8.04 -19.25 -24.68
C GLU A 25 7.02 -18.71 -25.70
N GLU A 26 6.28 -19.58 -26.38
CA GLU A 26 5.25 -19.20 -27.36
C GLU A 26 3.85 -19.48 -26.82
N GLN A 27 3.71 -19.61 -25.50
CA GLN A 27 2.43 -19.81 -24.83
C GLN A 27 2.23 -18.84 -23.67
N THR A 28 0.96 -18.59 -23.35
CA THR A 28 0.51 -17.81 -22.20
C THR A 28 -0.51 -18.62 -21.42
N LEU A 29 -0.30 -18.74 -20.11
CA LEU A 29 -1.26 -19.31 -19.18
C LEU A 29 -2.30 -18.25 -18.79
N HIS A 30 -3.57 -18.56 -19.01
CA HIS A 30 -4.67 -17.69 -18.61
C HIS A 30 -5.21 -18.11 -17.23
N MET A 31 -5.16 -17.19 -16.26
CA MET A 31 -5.65 -17.40 -14.89
C MET A 31 -6.94 -16.60 -14.67
N TYR A 32 -8.03 -17.32 -14.37
CA TYR A 32 -9.38 -16.79 -14.15
C TYR A 32 -9.73 -16.94 -12.67
N SER A 33 -9.49 -15.91 -11.87
CA SER A 33 -9.74 -15.92 -10.42
C SER A 33 -9.15 -17.16 -9.73
N GLY A 34 -7.88 -17.44 -9.99
CA GLY A 34 -7.17 -18.62 -9.49
C GLY A 34 -7.35 -19.88 -10.35
N HIS A 35 -8.41 -20.00 -11.15
CA HIS A 35 -8.58 -21.13 -12.06
C HIS A 35 -7.63 -21.06 -13.27
N PRO A 36 -6.73 -22.05 -13.48
CA PRO A 36 -5.87 -22.08 -14.65
C PRO A 36 -6.66 -22.58 -15.87
N MET A 37 -7.17 -21.64 -16.68
CA MET A 37 -8.00 -21.95 -17.85
C MET A 37 -7.23 -22.80 -18.87
N GLY A 38 -5.93 -22.53 -19.03
CA GLY A 38 -5.04 -23.32 -19.88
C GLY A 38 -3.97 -22.49 -20.59
N LEU A 39 -3.16 -23.19 -21.36
CA LEU A 39 -2.10 -22.62 -22.19
C LEU A 39 -2.63 -22.28 -23.58
N PHE A 40 -2.55 -21.00 -23.95
CA PHE A 40 -2.94 -20.50 -25.27
C PHE A 40 -1.69 -20.14 -26.08
N PRO A 41 -1.64 -20.40 -27.41
CA PRO A 41 -0.56 -19.92 -28.26
C PRO A 41 -0.42 -18.39 -28.21
N SER A 42 0.82 -17.90 -28.19
CA SER A 42 1.18 -16.49 -28.04
C SER A 42 2.51 -16.21 -28.77
N SER A 43 3.34 -15.28 -28.24
CA SER A 43 4.66 -14.96 -28.78
C SER A 43 5.69 -14.84 -27.66
N LYS A 44 6.99 -14.86 -27.98
CA LYS A 44 8.08 -14.67 -27.01
C LYS A 44 8.02 -13.33 -26.26
N GLU A 45 7.46 -12.32 -26.91
CA GLU A 45 7.25 -10.98 -26.34
C GLU A 45 6.04 -10.90 -25.42
N ALA A 46 5.11 -11.86 -25.50
CA ALA A 46 3.91 -11.87 -24.68
C ALA A 46 4.21 -12.33 -23.24
N PRO A 47 3.35 -11.99 -22.27
CA PRO A 47 3.48 -12.50 -20.92
C PRO A 47 3.30 -14.02 -20.89
N ARG A 48 4.05 -14.70 -20.03
CA ARG A 48 3.88 -16.13 -19.78
C ARG A 48 2.60 -16.43 -18.99
N VAL A 49 2.12 -15.47 -18.19
CA VAL A 49 0.87 -15.60 -17.44
C VAL A 49 0.08 -14.29 -17.51
N VAL A 50 -1.24 -14.39 -17.70
CA VAL A 50 -2.18 -13.26 -17.56
C VAL A 50 -3.18 -13.63 -16.47
N VAL A 51 -3.29 -12.77 -15.46
CA VAL A 51 -4.10 -13.03 -14.27
C VAL A 51 -5.25 -12.04 -14.13
N THR A 52 -6.46 -12.57 -13.96
CA THR A 52 -7.59 -11.80 -13.46
C THR A 52 -8.00 -12.36 -12.10
N ASN A 53 -8.31 -11.52 -11.11
CA ASN A 53 -8.87 -11.97 -9.83
C ASN A 53 -10.05 -11.10 -9.41
N GLY A 54 -11.20 -11.72 -9.20
CA GLY A 54 -12.35 -11.02 -8.67
C GLY A 54 -13.10 -10.15 -9.68
N MET A 55 -12.80 -10.25 -10.97
CA MET A 55 -13.44 -9.40 -11.96
C MET A 55 -14.94 -9.73 -12.09
N MET A 56 -15.78 -8.71 -11.92
CA MET A 56 -17.23 -8.82 -11.94
C MET A 56 -17.85 -7.80 -12.89
N ILE A 57 -19.07 -8.09 -13.36
CA ILE A 57 -19.92 -7.06 -13.95
C ILE A 57 -20.28 -6.06 -12.83
N PRO A 58 -20.12 -4.74 -13.01
CA PRO A 58 -20.17 -3.77 -11.92
C PRO A 58 -21.39 -3.88 -11.00
N ASN A 59 -22.60 -4.07 -11.57
CA ASN A 59 -23.84 -4.20 -10.79
C ASN A 59 -23.96 -5.51 -9.97
N TYR A 60 -22.97 -6.40 -10.05
CA TYR A 60 -22.89 -7.68 -9.34
C TYR A 60 -21.56 -7.79 -8.57
N SER A 61 -21.01 -6.65 -8.16
CA SER A 61 -19.73 -6.56 -7.44
C SER A 61 -19.91 -6.07 -5.99
N GLN A 62 -21.03 -6.38 -5.35
CA GLN A 62 -21.24 -6.04 -3.94
C GLN A 62 -20.53 -7.07 -3.02
N PRO A 63 -20.23 -6.74 -1.75
CA PRO A 63 -19.60 -7.68 -0.82
C PRO A 63 -20.32 -9.03 -0.68
N ASP A 64 -21.65 -9.04 -0.66
CA ASP A 64 -22.44 -10.28 -0.59
C ASP A 64 -22.33 -11.12 -1.89
N ASP A 65 -22.14 -10.47 -3.03
CA ASP A 65 -21.88 -11.18 -4.30
C ASP A 65 -20.54 -11.91 -4.23
N TRP A 66 -19.51 -11.28 -3.66
CA TRP A 66 -18.22 -11.92 -3.46
C TRP A 66 -18.35 -13.20 -2.62
N GLU A 67 -18.98 -13.13 -1.45
CA GLU A 67 -19.16 -14.30 -0.58
C GLU A 67 -19.84 -15.46 -1.31
N LYS A 68 -20.94 -15.16 -2.02
CA LYS A 68 -21.69 -16.14 -2.81
C LYS A 68 -20.83 -16.76 -3.92
N PHE A 69 -20.18 -15.95 -4.75
CA PHE A 69 -19.44 -16.43 -5.91
C PHE A 69 -18.11 -17.08 -5.55
N ASN A 70 -17.50 -16.66 -4.44
CA ASN A 70 -16.34 -17.32 -3.86
C ASN A 70 -16.70 -18.71 -3.33
N ALA A 71 -17.85 -18.86 -2.65
CA ALA A 71 -18.33 -20.17 -2.21
C ALA A 71 -18.68 -21.11 -3.39
N LEU A 72 -19.17 -20.57 -4.50
CA LEU A 72 -19.52 -21.34 -5.69
C LEU A 72 -18.33 -21.82 -6.53
N GLY A 73 -17.09 -21.42 -6.22
CA GLY A 73 -15.95 -21.85 -7.02
C GLY A 73 -15.68 -21.00 -8.27
N VAL A 74 -16.30 -19.82 -8.42
CA VAL A 74 -16.30 -19.07 -9.69
C VAL A 74 -15.54 -17.73 -9.65
N THR A 75 -15.17 -17.25 -8.46
CA THR A 75 -14.29 -16.10 -8.31
C THR A 75 -13.48 -16.17 -7.02
N GLN A 76 -12.46 -15.34 -6.85
CA GLN A 76 -11.67 -15.23 -5.62
C GLN A 76 -11.24 -13.78 -5.37
N TYR A 77 -10.96 -13.45 -4.12
CA TYR A 77 -10.34 -12.17 -3.77
C TYR A 77 -8.82 -12.29 -3.79
N GLY A 78 -8.17 -11.67 -4.79
CA GLY A 78 -6.71 -11.71 -4.97
C GLY A 78 -5.94 -10.65 -4.17
N GLN A 79 -6.64 -9.76 -3.45
CA GLN A 79 -6.08 -8.56 -2.84
C GLN A 79 -5.20 -7.78 -3.86
N MET A 80 -3.98 -7.40 -3.50
CA MET A 80 -3.01 -6.81 -4.40
C MET A 80 -2.00 -7.87 -4.81
N THR A 81 -1.11 -8.30 -3.92
CA THR A 81 0.01 -9.16 -4.30
C THR A 81 -0.18 -10.64 -4.00
N ALA A 82 -1.30 -11.03 -3.39
CA ALA A 82 -1.60 -12.43 -3.07
C ALA A 82 -1.92 -13.21 -4.36
N GLY A 83 -2.93 -12.76 -5.10
CA GLY A 83 -3.36 -13.39 -6.35
C GLY A 83 -2.45 -13.11 -7.56
N SER A 84 -1.49 -12.19 -7.43
CA SER A 84 -0.53 -11.84 -8.50
C SER A 84 0.87 -12.39 -8.26
N TYR A 85 1.03 -13.23 -7.23
CA TYR A 85 2.24 -14.02 -6.95
C TYR A 85 3.49 -13.19 -6.62
N MET A 86 3.30 -11.97 -6.07
CA MET A 86 4.40 -11.04 -5.79
C MET A 86 4.44 -10.55 -4.33
N TYR A 87 3.89 -11.33 -3.40
CA TYR A 87 3.97 -11.02 -1.96
C TYR A 87 5.35 -11.41 -1.40
N ILE A 88 6.05 -10.45 -0.79
CA ILE A 88 7.43 -10.60 -0.29
C ILE A 88 7.53 -10.51 1.24
N GLY A 89 6.43 -10.86 1.92
CA GLY A 89 6.33 -10.71 3.36
C GLY A 89 6.04 -9.27 3.81
N PRO A 90 6.34 -8.95 5.07
CA PRO A 90 5.90 -7.71 5.71
C PRO A 90 6.73 -6.48 5.37
N GLN A 91 7.92 -6.67 4.79
CA GLN A 91 8.84 -5.57 4.49
C GLN A 91 8.25 -4.48 3.60
N GLY A 92 7.34 -4.84 2.69
CA GLY A 92 6.64 -3.85 1.85
C GLY A 92 5.75 -2.91 2.64
N ILE A 93 5.07 -3.44 3.66
CA ILE A 93 4.24 -2.61 4.54
C ILE A 93 5.13 -1.81 5.49
N VAL A 94 6.19 -2.41 6.05
CA VAL A 94 7.14 -1.68 6.92
C VAL A 94 7.74 -0.49 6.19
N HIS A 95 8.19 -0.66 4.94
CA HIS A 95 8.70 0.43 4.10
C HIS A 95 7.65 1.51 3.89
N GLY A 96 6.48 1.14 3.33
CA GLY A 96 5.41 2.10 3.04
C GLY A 96 4.99 2.89 4.27
N THR A 97 4.84 2.23 5.43
CA THR A 97 4.53 2.91 6.69
C THR A 97 5.64 3.78 7.22
N THR A 98 6.91 3.39 7.02
CA THR A 98 8.05 4.25 7.39
C THR A 98 7.99 5.56 6.60
N ILE A 99 7.78 5.47 5.28
CA ILE A 99 7.67 6.64 4.39
C ILE A 99 6.46 7.51 4.78
N THR A 100 5.30 6.91 5.04
CA THR A 100 4.11 7.65 5.47
C THR A 100 4.35 8.43 6.77
N VAL A 101 4.88 7.77 7.80
CA VAL A 101 5.11 8.40 9.12
C VAL A 101 6.19 9.48 9.05
N LEU A 102 7.28 9.24 8.32
CA LEU A 102 8.34 10.25 8.09
C LEU A 102 7.78 11.51 7.43
N ASN A 103 6.97 11.34 6.38
CA ASN A 103 6.38 12.48 5.67
C ASN A 103 5.32 13.18 6.51
N ALA A 104 4.45 12.45 7.21
CA ALA A 104 3.47 13.03 8.13
C ALA A 104 4.15 13.88 9.22
N ALA A 105 5.24 13.37 9.81
CA ALA A 105 6.02 14.10 10.81
C ALA A 105 6.61 15.40 10.26
N ARG A 106 7.18 15.37 9.05
CA ARG A 106 7.76 16.56 8.38
C ARG A 106 6.71 17.60 7.99
N MET A 107 5.53 17.16 7.52
CA MET A 107 4.43 18.07 7.18
C MET A 107 3.94 18.88 8.39
N LYS A 108 4.07 18.32 9.60
CA LYS A 108 3.59 18.96 10.84
C LYS A 108 4.70 19.56 11.69
N SER A 109 5.96 19.42 11.30
CA SER A 109 7.11 19.89 12.08
C SER A 109 8.34 20.12 11.23
N SER A 110 8.98 21.26 11.41
CA SER A 110 10.29 21.58 10.80
C SER A 110 11.47 20.88 11.48
N VAL A 111 11.25 20.24 12.63
CA VAL A 111 12.32 19.68 13.49
C VAL A 111 12.54 18.18 13.30
N GLY A 112 11.81 17.52 12.39
CA GLY A 112 11.89 16.09 12.15
C GLY A 112 10.93 15.23 13.01
N PRO A 113 11.05 13.89 12.90
CA PRO A 113 10.21 12.91 13.60
C PRO A 113 10.60 12.65 15.07
N GLU A 114 11.82 12.99 15.48
CA GLU A 114 12.34 12.65 16.80
C GLU A 114 11.54 13.32 17.93
N GLY A 115 11.04 12.50 18.86
CA GLY A 115 10.21 12.99 19.97
C GLY A 115 8.77 13.34 19.57
N LYS A 116 8.28 12.80 18.46
CA LYS A 116 6.85 12.80 18.13
C LYS A 116 6.14 11.54 18.60
N LEU A 117 4.88 11.71 19.00
CA LEU A 117 4.00 10.62 19.39
C LEU A 117 3.06 10.24 18.24
N PHE A 118 3.17 8.99 17.78
CA PHE A 118 2.28 8.37 16.80
C PHE A 118 1.38 7.32 17.47
N VAL A 119 0.06 7.49 17.38
CA VAL A 119 -0.90 6.56 17.98
C VAL A 119 -1.76 5.93 16.89
N THR A 120 -1.87 4.60 16.90
CA THR A 120 -2.60 3.82 15.90
C THR A 120 -3.17 2.52 16.49
N ALA A 121 -3.81 1.70 15.66
CA ALA A 121 -4.40 0.42 16.05
C ALA A 121 -4.14 -0.70 15.04
N GLY A 122 -4.22 -1.94 15.56
CA GLY A 122 -4.06 -3.19 14.83
C GLY A 122 -2.61 -3.68 14.80
N LEU A 123 -2.43 -4.94 15.18
CA LEU A 123 -1.16 -5.69 15.09
C LEU A 123 -1.30 -6.99 14.27
N GLY A 124 -2.31 -7.01 13.40
CA GLY A 124 -2.59 -8.07 12.44
C GLY A 124 -1.50 -8.19 11.36
N GLY A 125 -1.78 -8.93 10.29
CA GLY A 125 -0.80 -9.28 9.24
C GLY A 125 -0.01 -8.08 8.69
N MET A 126 -0.72 -7.04 8.26
CA MET A 126 -0.15 -5.80 7.71
C MET A 126 0.08 -4.75 8.80
N SER A 127 -0.92 -4.49 9.65
CA SER A 127 -0.87 -3.45 10.68
C SER A 127 0.17 -3.70 11.79
N GLY A 128 0.60 -4.95 11.96
CA GLY A 128 1.75 -5.29 12.80
C GLY A 128 3.06 -4.63 12.39
N ALA A 129 3.19 -4.13 11.16
CA ALA A 129 4.36 -3.41 10.69
C ALA A 129 4.48 -1.99 11.26
N GLN A 130 3.39 -1.39 11.75
CA GLN A 130 3.36 0.01 12.20
C GLN A 130 4.34 0.30 13.36
N PRO A 131 4.42 -0.52 14.43
CA PRO A 131 5.44 -0.38 15.48
C PRO A 131 6.87 -0.31 14.93
N LYS A 132 7.22 -1.23 14.03
CA LYS A 132 8.56 -1.32 13.46
C LYS A 132 8.86 -0.12 12.57
N ALA A 133 7.88 0.29 11.76
CA ALA A 133 7.97 1.48 10.93
C ALA A 133 8.12 2.76 11.76
N GLY A 134 7.40 2.88 12.88
CA GLY A 134 7.54 3.99 13.82
C GLY A 134 8.96 4.09 14.39
N ASN A 135 9.54 2.94 14.77
CA ASN A 135 10.93 2.87 15.22
C ASN A 135 11.93 3.31 14.14
N ILE A 136 11.76 2.86 12.89
CA ILE A 136 12.65 3.23 11.77
C ILE A 136 12.47 4.72 11.43
N ALA A 137 11.25 5.23 11.51
CA ALA A 137 10.94 6.64 11.30
C ALA A 137 11.44 7.55 12.44
N GLY A 138 11.80 6.99 13.60
CA GLY A 138 12.33 7.76 14.73
C GLY A 138 11.27 8.31 15.70
N VAL A 139 10.01 7.88 15.58
CA VAL A 139 8.91 8.32 16.46
C VAL A 139 8.75 7.41 17.67
N VAL A 140 8.05 7.89 18.70
CA VAL A 140 7.48 7.04 19.74
C VAL A 140 6.10 6.63 19.29
N SER A 141 5.78 5.34 19.32
CA SER A 141 4.48 4.85 18.85
C SER A 141 3.72 4.06 19.89
N ILE A 142 2.41 4.28 20.02
CA ILE A 142 1.49 3.37 20.72
C ILE A 142 0.59 2.71 19.70
N THR A 143 0.51 1.38 19.71
CA THR A 143 -0.42 0.62 18.87
C THR A 143 -1.36 -0.22 19.73
N ALA A 144 -2.66 0.09 19.67
CA ALA A 144 -3.68 -0.68 20.37
C ALA A 144 -4.02 -1.98 19.60
N GLU A 145 -4.13 -3.09 20.32
CA GLU A 145 -4.54 -4.38 19.76
C GLU A 145 -5.33 -5.16 20.81
N ILE A 146 -6.57 -5.52 20.49
CA ILE A 146 -7.43 -6.25 21.42
C ILE A 146 -7.06 -7.73 21.54
N ASN A 147 -6.47 -8.33 20.48
CA ASN A 147 -6.06 -9.72 20.46
C ASN A 147 -4.65 -9.90 21.07
N PRO A 148 -4.51 -10.44 22.29
CA PRO A 148 -3.20 -10.55 22.93
C PRO A 148 -2.21 -11.39 22.11
N LYS A 149 -2.70 -12.40 21.38
CA LYS A 149 -1.85 -13.27 20.55
C LYS A 149 -1.16 -12.49 19.44
N ALA A 150 -1.82 -11.49 18.86
CA ALA A 150 -1.21 -10.64 17.84
C ALA A 150 -0.12 -9.76 18.45
N ALA A 151 -0.41 -9.09 19.58
CA ALA A 151 0.54 -8.23 20.28
C ALA A 151 1.82 -9.00 20.70
N TYR A 152 1.67 -10.11 21.41
CA TYR A 152 2.82 -10.93 21.85
C TYR A 152 3.62 -11.47 20.68
N LYS A 153 2.96 -11.91 19.59
CA LYS A 153 3.66 -12.36 18.38
C LYS A 153 4.53 -11.26 17.76
N ARG A 154 4.08 -10.00 17.76
CA ARG A 154 4.88 -8.88 17.23
C ARG A 154 6.04 -8.52 18.14
N HIS A 155 5.88 -8.67 19.45
CA HIS A 155 6.96 -8.50 20.41
C HIS A 155 8.03 -9.60 20.28
N GLU A 156 7.63 -10.86 20.16
CA GLU A 156 8.55 -11.98 19.91
C GLU A 156 9.34 -11.82 18.59
N GLN A 157 8.75 -11.16 17.59
CA GLN A 157 9.40 -10.82 16.33
C GLN A 157 10.37 -9.63 16.43
N GLY A 158 10.41 -8.93 17.57
CA GLY A 158 11.19 -7.71 17.76
C GLY A 158 10.65 -6.50 16.98
N TRP A 159 9.34 -6.49 16.68
CA TRP A 159 8.69 -5.37 16.01
C TRP A 159 8.01 -4.42 17.00
N VAL A 160 7.54 -4.96 18.11
CA VAL A 160 7.03 -4.21 19.28
C VAL A 160 8.08 -4.28 20.38
N ASP A 161 8.43 -3.14 20.97
CA ASP A 161 9.43 -3.09 22.03
C ASP A 161 8.84 -3.36 23.43
N GLU A 162 7.67 -2.77 23.73
CA GLU A 162 7.02 -2.85 25.04
C GLU A 162 5.57 -3.34 24.90
N ILE A 163 5.06 -4.02 25.93
CA ILE A 163 3.66 -4.45 26.02
C ILE A 163 3.08 -4.00 27.36
N THR A 164 1.87 -3.45 27.36
CA THR A 164 1.07 -3.22 28.57
C THR A 164 -0.41 -3.48 28.31
N THR A 165 -1.17 -3.75 29.36
CA THR A 165 -2.64 -3.84 29.36
C THR A 165 -3.30 -2.60 29.97
N SER A 166 -2.52 -1.57 30.34
CA SER A 166 -2.99 -0.34 30.97
C SER A 166 -2.83 0.83 30.01
N THR A 167 -3.92 1.58 29.79
CA THR A 167 -3.88 2.82 29.00
C THR A 167 -2.98 3.86 29.65
N ASP A 168 -3.00 3.96 30.98
CA ASP A 168 -2.16 4.91 31.72
C ASP A 168 -0.68 4.59 31.62
N GLU A 169 -0.29 3.33 31.77
CA GLU A 169 1.12 2.92 31.61
C GLU A 169 1.60 3.12 30.17
N ALA A 170 0.76 2.83 29.17
CA ALA A 170 1.09 3.04 27.77
C ALA A 170 1.40 4.53 27.50
N ILE A 171 0.55 5.42 28.01
CA ILE A 171 0.73 6.87 27.89
C ILE A 171 1.98 7.33 28.66
N ASP A 172 2.18 6.88 29.89
CA ASP A 172 3.32 7.30 30.73
C ASP A 172 4.65 6.90 30.10
N MET A 173 4.77 5.65 29.62
CA MET A 173 5.94 5.20 28.88
C MET A 173 6.15 6.08 27.64
N ALA A 174 5.11 6.27 26.82
CA ALA A 174 5.26 7.04 25.59
C ALA A 174 5.77 8.46 25.85
N LEU A 175 5.25 9.14 26.87
CA LEU A 175 5.70 10.48 27.26
C LEU A 175 7.16 10.49 27.76
N GLU A 176 7.60 9.47 28.48
CA GLU A 176 9.00 9.32 28.91
C GLU A 176 9.94 9.22 27.69
N PHE A 177 9.63 8.32 26.76
CA PHE A 177 10.41 8.15 25.53
C PHE A 177 10.39 9.38 24.63
N GLN A 178 9.25 10.08 24.60
CA GLN A 178 9.07 11.31 23.85
C GLN A 178 9.98 12.43 24.40
N ALA A 179 10.00 12.60 25.72
CA ALA A 179 10.88 13.55 26.40
C ALA A 179 12.37 13.23 26.18
N ALA A 180 12.72 11.94 26.11
CA ALA A 180 14.07 11.47 25.81
C ALA A 180 14.43 11.51 24.31
N LYS A 181 13.47 11.85 23.42
CA LYS A 181 13.61 11.79 21.96
C LYS A 181 14.14 10.44 21.47
N ARG A 182 13.67 9.36 22.08
CA ARG A 182 14.12 8.00 21.77
C ARG A 182 12.97 7.20 21.20
N ALA A 183 13.11 6.78 19.95
CA ALA A 183 12.14 5.93 19.29
C ALA A 183 11.88 4.65 20.12
N ARG A 184 10.60 4.34 20.29
CA ARG A 184 10.14 3.14 21.00
C ARG A 184 8.72 2.82 20.58
N SER A 185 8.44 1.54 20.39
CA SER A 185 7.10 1.07 20.08
C SER A 185 6.45 0.33 21.26
N ILE A 186 5.24 0.76 21.62
CA ILE A 186 4.47 0.27 22.75
C ILE A 186 3.19 -0.35 22.22
N ALA A 187 2.94 -1.62 22.51
CA ALA A 187 1.65 -2.24 22.25
C ALA A 187 0.77 -2.15 23.50
N TYR A 188 -0.41 -1.56 23.33
CA TYR A 188 -1.46 -1.58 24.34
C TYR A 188 -2.44 -2.71 24.01
N ILE A 189 -2.55 -3.70 24.90
CA ILE A 189 -3.50 -4.79 24.75
C ILE A 189 -4.87 -4.34 25.26
N GLY A 190 -5.73 -3.92 24.35
CA GLY A 190 -7.06 -3.37 24.63
C GLY A 190 -7.68 -2.71 23.41
N ASN A 191 -8.84 -2.07 23.60
CA ASN A 191 -9.55 -1.39 22.51
C ASN A 191 -8.95 0.01 22.28
N ILE A 192 -8.73 0.38 21.02
CA ILE A 192 -8.19 1.70 20.66
C ILE A 192 -9.06 2.86 21.18
N VAL A 193 -10.37 2.66 21.27
CA VAL A 193 -11.28 3.70 21.78
C VAL A 193 -11.00 4.02 23.25
N ASP A 194 -10.65 3.01 24.07
CA ASP A 194 -10.28 3.22 25.47
C ASP A 194 -9.00 4.05 25.59
N LEU A 195 -8.02 3.82 24.71
CA LEU A 195 -6.77 4.58 24.66
C LEU A 195 -7.01 6.03 24.24
N TRP A 196 -7.78 6.25 23.17
CA TRP A 196 -8.09 7.59 22.70
C TRP A 196 -8.90 8.41 23.70
N GLU A 197 -9.95 7.83 24.27
CA GLU A 197 -10.75 8.50 25.30
C GLU A 197 -9.88 8.83 26.53
N ARG A 198 -8.97 7.93 26.92
CA ARG A 198 -8.03 8.20 28.02
C ARG A 198 -7.05 9.33 27.71
N MET A 199 -6.55 9.43 26.48
CA MET A 199 -5.69 10.55 26.05
C MET A 199 -6.43 11.89 26.09
N VAL A 200 -7.72 11.91 25.70
CA VAL A 200 -8.58 13.10 25.83
C VAL A 200 -8.75 13.49 27.30
N GLU A 201 -9.09 12.53 28.17
CA GLU A 201 -9.26 12.78 29.62
C GLU A 201 -7.99 13.35 30.27
N ARG A 202 -6.83 12.83 29.88
CA ARG A 202 -5.52 13.25 30.40
C ARG A 202 -4.95 14.49 29.70
N ASN A 203 -5.65 15.03 28.70
CA ASN A 203 -5.19 16.13 27.85
C ASN A 203 -3.79 15.88 27.27
N VAL A 204 -3.55 14.68 26.77
CA VAL A 204 -2.29 14.29 26.14
C VAL A 204 -2.21 14.91 24.74
N HIS A 205 -1.08 15.53 24.42
CA HIS A 205 -0.81 15.97 23.06
C HIS A 205 -0.31 14.80 22.22
N VAL A 206 -1.03 14.49 21.15
CA VAL A 206 -0.66 13.46 20.18
C VAL A 206 -0.30 14.17 18.89
N ASP A 207 0.89 13.91 18.35
CA ASP A 207 1.33 14.56 17.10
C ASP A 207 0.60 13.95 15.89
N LEU A 208 0.61 12.61 15.80
CA LEU A 208 0.12 11.85 14.66
C LEU A 208 -0.86 10.77 15.12
N GLY A 209 -2.03 10.69 14.49
CA GLY A 209 -3.04 9.66 14.74
C GLY A 209 -3.43 8.92 13.46
N SER A 210 -3.64 7.62 13.55
CA SER A 210 -4.19 6.83 12.44
C SER A 210 -4.94 5.59 12.96
N ASP A 211 -5.44 4.76 12.04
CA ASP A 211 -6.07 3.47 12.34
C ASP A 211 -5.75 2.48 11.21
N GLN A 212 -5.38 1.25 11.57
CA GLN A 212 -5.17 0.17 10.62
C GLN A 212 -5.82 -1.14 11.11
N THR A 213 -6.98 -1.02 11.79
CA THR A 213 -7.90 -2.15 12.00
C THR A 213 -8.47 -2.62 10.66
N SER A 214 -9.13 -3.77 10.60
CA SER A 214 -9.59 -4.34 9.31
C SER A 214 -11.04 -3.96 8.99
N LEU A 215 -11.31 -2.66 8.86
CA LEU A 215 -12.65 -2.14 8.54
C LEU A 215 -13.10 -2.38 7.08
N HIS A 216 -12.26 -2.97 6.24
CA HIS A 216 -12.69 -3.58 4.97
C HIS A 216 -13.53 -4.85 5.17
N ASN A 217 -13.53 -5.44 6.39
CA ASN A 217 -14.41 -6.53 6.79
C ASN A 217 -14.81 -6.41 8.27
N PRO A 218 -15.62 -5.39 8.62
CA PRO A 218 -15.90 -5.06 10.02
C PRO A 218 -16.80 -6.10 10.72
N TRP A 219 -17.54 -6.89 9.95
CA TRP A 219 -18.54 -7.83 10.48
C TRP A 219 -18.00 -9.23 10.76
N ALA A 220 -16.84 -9.60 10.18
CA ALA A 220 -16.25 -10.93 10.30
C ALA A 220 -14.87 -10.89 10.99
N GLY A 221 -14.78 -10.15 12.11
CA GLY A 221 -13.61 -10.12 12.99
C GLY A 221 -12.53 -9.13 12.56
N GLY A 222 -12.87 -8.17 11.70
CA GLY A 222 -11.94 -7.11 11.30
C GLY A 222 -11.87 -5.93 12.29
N TYR A 223 -12.94 -5.70 13.06
CA TYR A 223 -13.05 -4.66 14.08
C TYR A 223 -13.79 -5.22 15.30
N TYR A 224 -13.49 -4.69 16.48
CA TYR A 224 -13.99 -5.24 17.74
C TYR A 224 -14.68 -4.16 18.58
N PRO A 225 -15.84 -4.47 19.19
CA PRO A 225 -16.60 -3.50 19.96
C PRO A 225 -15.87 -3.11 21.26
N GLN A 226 -15.99 -1.84 21.64
CA GLN A 226 -15.48 -1.35 22.92
C GLN A 226 -16.34 -1.87 24.07
N GLY A 227 -15.72 -2.15 25.22
CA GLY A 227 -16.40 -2.61 26.43
C GLY A 227 -16.69 -4.11 26.47
N MET A 228 -16.18 -4.87 25.49
CA MET A 228 -16.21 -6.33 25.47
C MET A 228 -14.78 -6.86 25.34
N SER A 229 -14.52 -8.03 25.92
CA SER A 229 -13.27 -8.77 25.67
C SER A 229 -13.22 -9.32 24.24
N TYR A 230 -12.03 -9.73 23.82
CA TYR A 230 -11.82 -10.39 22.53
C TYR A 230 -12.67 -11.67 22.41
N GLU A 231 -12.70 -12.48 23.46
CA GLU A 231 -13.45 -13.74 23.53
C GLU A 231 -14.96 -13.50 23.43
N GLU A 232 -15.51 -12.60 24.26
CA GLU A 232 -16.94 -12.24 24.22
C GLU A 232 -17.36 -11.71 22.84
N SER A 233 -16.50 -10.89 22.23
CA SER A 233 -16.75 -10.35 20.89
C SER A 233 -16.82 -11.45 19.83
N ASN A 234 -15.95 -12.46 19.90
CA ASN A 234 -15.96 -13.58 18.95
C ASN A 234 -17.19 -14.48 19.15
N GLU A 235 -17.63 -14.69 20.40
CA GLU A 235 -18.87 -15.43 20.69
C GLU A 235 -20.10 -14.69 20.15
N LEU A 236 -20.16 -13.37 20.35
CA LEU A 236 -21.25 -12.54 19.85
C LEU A 236 -21.29 -12.50 18.32
N MET A 237 -20.14 -12.36 17.67
CA MET A 237 -20.02 -12.39 16.21
C MET A 237 -20.54 -13.71 15.61
N ALA A 238 -20.26 -14.84 16.25
CA ALA A 238 -20.67 -16.15 15.75
C ALA A 238 -22.16 -16.45 16.00
N ASN A 239 -22.67 -16.08 17.17
CA ASN A 239 -24.01 -16.48 17.60
C ASN A 239 -25.09 -15.42 17.31
N ASN A 240 -24.75 -14.13 17.42
CA ASN A 240 -25.66 -12.99 17.23
C ASN A 240 -25.02 -11.90 16.33
N PRO A 241 -24.75 -12.18 15.04
CA PRO A 241 -24.03 -11.25 14.15
C PRO A 241 -24.72 -9.89 13.97
N ASP A 242 -26.06 -9.84 14.01
CA ASP A 242 -26.82 -8.59 13.93
C ASP A 242 -26.58 -7.69 15.15
N GLU A 243 -26.49 -8.27 16.35
CA GLU A 243 -26.18 -7.55 17.58
C GLU A 243 -24.72 -7.10 17.59
N PHE A 244 -23.80 -7.95 17.15
CA PHE A 244 -22.39 -7.58 16.96
C PHE A 244 -22.25 -6.34 16.07
N LYS A 245 -22.97 -6.29 14.94
CA LYS A 245 -22.99 -5.14 14.03
C LYS A 245 -23.43 -3.84 14.71
N VAL A 246 -24.46 -3.90 15.57
CA VAL A 246 -24.92 -2.72 16.34
C VAL A 246 -23.82 -2.20 17.27
N HIS A 247 -23.11 -3.10 17.97
CA HIS A 247 -22.01 -2.72 18.85
C HIS A 247 -20.81 -2.12 18.11
N ILE A 248 -20.49 -2.66 16.93
CA ILE A 248 -19.44 -2.11 16.04
C ILE A 248 -19.78 -0.68 15.63
N GLN A 249 -21.01 -0.43 15.15
CA GLN A 249 -21.45 0.90 14.74
C GLN A 249 -21.42 1.91 15.91
N ALA A 250 -21.85 1.49 17.10
CA ALA A 250 -21.75 2.32 18.30
C ALA A 250 -20.29 2.64 18.67
N THR A 251 -19.39 1.67 18.52
CA THR A 251 -17.95 1.83 18.76
C THR A 251 -17.32 2.80 17.77
N LEU A 252 -17.66 2.73 16.49
CA LEU A 252 -17.16 3.67 15.46
C LEU A 252 -17.53 5.12 15.79
N LYS A 253 -18.75 5.38 16.27
CA LYS A 253 -19.18 6.72 16.70
C LYS A 253 -18.32 7.25 17.84
N ARG A 254 -18.02 6.43 18.84
CA ARG A 254 -17.15 6.81 19.97
C ARG A 254 -15.70 7.02 19.52
N HIS A 255 -15.19 6.15 18.66
CA HIS A 255 -13.85 6.27 18.09
C HIS A 255 -13.68 7.61 17.38
N VAL A 256 -14.59 7.96 16.46
CA VAL A 256 -14.58 9.24 15.74
C VAL A 256 -14.71 10.42 16.70
N LYS A 257 -15.57 10.35 17.72
CA LYS A 257 -15.70 11.41 18.71
C LYS A 257 -14.38 11.70 19.45
N ALA A 258 -13.65 10.65 19.84
CA ALA A 258 -12.37 10.79 20.51
C ALA A 258 -11.30 11.37 19.57
N ILE A 259 -11.25 10.91 18.31
CA ILE A 259 -10.38 11.48 17.28
C ILE A 259 -10.68 12.97 17.08
N ASN A 260 -11.96 13.36 16.93
CA ASN A 260 -12.37 14.76 16.78
C ASN A 260 -11.84 15.64 17.91
N ALA A 261 -11.96 15.18 19.16
CA ALA A 261 -11.46 15.91 20.33
C ALA A 261 -9.91 16.05 20.34
N LEU A 262 -9.19 15.02 19.90
CA LEU A 262 -7.72 15.06 19.83
C LEU A 262 -7.21 15.91 18.67
N VAL A 263 -7.91 15.92 17.54
CA VAL A 263 -7.62 16.82 16.41
C VAL A 263 -7.86 18.27 16.83
N GLU A 264 -8.92 18.55 17.58
CA GLU A 264 -9.16 19.88 18.18
C GLU A 264 -8.03 20.30 19.13
N ASN A 265 -7.31 19.33 19.71
CA ASN A 265 -6.11 19.56 20.51
C ASN A 265 -4.78 19.48 19.70
N GLY A 266 -4.86 19.57 18.37
CA GLY A 266 -3.71 19.70 17.48
C GLY A 266 -3.17 18.39 16.89
N MET A 267 -3.83 17.25 17.10
CA MET A 267 -3.44 15.99 16.46
C MET A 267 -3.66 16.05 14.95
N TYR A 268 -2.69 15.56 14.17
CA TYR A 268 -2.91 15.27 12.76
C TYR A 268 -3.40 13.83 12.59
N PHE A 269 -4.68 13.67 12.24
CA PHE A 269 -5.26 12.36 11.92
C PHE A 269 -5.27 12.10 10.41
N PHE A 270 -4.95 10.88 10.01
CA PHE A 270 -5.09 10.41 8.63
C PHE A 270 -5.57 8.95 8.59
N ASP A 271 -6.44 8.64 7.64
CA ASP A 271 -6.93 7.28 7.39
C ASP A 271 -5.86 6.44 6.66
N TYR A 272 -5.60 5.21 7.11
CA TYR A 272 -4.55 4.35 6.55
C TYR A 272 -5.04 3.46 5.38
N GLY A 273 -6.17 3.82 4.75
CA GLY A 273 -6.74 3.08 3.64
C GLY A 273 -7.36 1.74 4.05
N ASN A 274 -7.95 1.68 5.23
CA ASN A 274 -8.60 0.47 5.77
C ASN A 274 -10.14 0.57 5.79
N ALA A 275 -10.70 1.57 5.12
CA ALA A 275 -12.11 1.92 5.11
C ALA A 275 -12.66 2.47 6.45
N PHE A 276 -11.79 3.00 7.34
CA PHE A 276 -12.24 3.58 8.59
C PHE A 276 -13.21 4.75 8.38
N LEU A 277 -12.86 5.71 7.52
CA LEU A 277 -13.74 6.86 7.25
C LEU A 277 -15.08 6.42 6.62
N LEU A 278 -15.03 5.47 5.69
CA LEU A 278 -16.19 4.96 4.97
C LEU A 278 -17.15 4.18 5.89
N GLU A 279 -16.65 3.25 6.69
CA GLU A 279 -17.50 2.52 7.62
C GLU A 279 -18.00 3.40 8.77
N SER A 280 -17.20 4.38 9.20
CA SER A 280 -17.63 5.39 10.17
C SER A 280 -18.78 6.25 9.64
N SER A 281 -18.75 6.65 8.36
CA SER A 281 -19.84 7.43 7.76
C SER A 281 -21.10 6.58 7.60
N ARG A 282 -20.96 5.32 7.16
CA ARG A 282 -22.05 4.33 7.11
C ARG A 282 -22.68 4.08 8.48
N ALA A 283 -21.88 4.13 9.56
CA ALA A 283 -22.36 4.05 10.93
C ALA A 283 -23.06 5.34 11.42
N GLY A 284 -22.92 6.45 10.70
CA GLY A 284 -23.45 7.76 11.09
C GLY A 284 -22.60 8.47 12.16
N ALA A 285 -21.28 8.30 12.11
CA ALA A 285 -20.34 9.07 12.93
C ALA A 285 -20.07 10.46 12.32
N GLU A 286 -19.60 11.41 13.13
CA GLU A 286 -19.28 12.79 12.74
C GLU A 286 -17.94 12.87 11.97
N ILE A 287 -17.90 12.22 10.81
CA ILE A 287 -16.70 12.03 9.98
C ILE A 287 -16.80 12.72 8.61
N MET A 288 -17.97 13.21 8.24
CA MET A 288 -18.18 14.00 7.02
C MET A 288 -17.75 15.46 7.25
N ALA A 289 -17.22 16.09 6.21
CA ALA A 289 -16.96 17.52 6.18
C ALA A 289 -18.27 18.32 6.09
N ALA A 290 -18.16 19.64 6.23
CA ALA A 290 -19.33 20.53 6.24
C ALA A 290 -20.09 20.58 4.90
N ASP A 291 -19.44 20.19 3.79
CA ASP A 291 -20.06 20.08 2.47
C ASP A 291 -20.97 18.85 2.32
N GLY A 292 -20.85 17.87 3.22
CA GLY A 292 -21.59 16.61 3.16
C GLY A 292 -21.13 15.63 2.08
N GLU A 293 -20.09 15.98 1.31
CA GLU A 293 -19.56 15.18 0.21
C GLU A 293 -18.23 14.53 0.58
N HIS A 294 -17.35 15.27 1.24
CA HIS A 294 -16.00 14.81 1.59
C HIS A 294 -15.91 14.36 3.04
N PHE A 295 -14.86 13.62 3.38
CA PHE A 295 -14.54 13.30 4.76
C PHE A 295 -13.82 14.47 5.44
N ARG A 296 -14.00 14.62 6.76
CA ARG A 296 -13.33 15.61 7.59
C ARG A 296 -11.81 15.39 7.65
N TYR A 297 -11.37 14.15 7.48
CA TYR A 297 -9.96 13.76 7.52
C TYR A 297 -9.52 13.16 6.18
N PRO A 298 -8.28 13.42 5.76
CA PRO A 298 -7.73 12.86 4.55
C PRO A 298 -7.31 11.39 4.75
N SER A 299 -7.25 10.65 3.66
CA SER A 299 -6.44 9.41 3.65
C SER A 299 -4.95 9.75 3.60
N TYR A 300 -4.10 8.82 4.03
CA TYR A 300 -2.64 8.95 3.90
C TYR A 300 -2.21 9.11 2.43
N VAL A 301 -2.99 8.59 1.48
CA VAL A 301 -2.71 8.82 0.06
C VAL A 301 -3.11 10.23 -0.34
N GLN A 302 -4.27 10.69 0.11
CA GLN A 302 -4.80 11.99 -0.27
C GLN A 302 -3.81 13.12 0.06
N ASP A 303 -3.29 13.12 1.29
CA ASP A 303 -2.47 14.22 1.80
C ASP A 303 -0.97 13.98 1.73
N ILE A 304 -0.54 12.71 1.75
CA ILE A 304 0.88 12.36 1.91
C ILE A 304 1.39 11.67 0.64
N MET A 305 0.99 10.42 0.40
CA MET A 305 1.61 9.59 -0.63
C MET A 305 1.27 10.02 -2.06
N GLY A 306 0.07 10.55 -2.30
CA GLY A 306 -0.34 11.06 -3.60
C GLY A 306 0.55 12.22 -4.02
N PRO A 307 0.50 13.37 -3.32
CA PRO A 307 1.29 14.54 -3.67
C PRO A 307 2.80 14.31 -3.54
N MET A 308 3.26 13.61 -2.50
CA MET A 308 4.69 13.48 -2.23
C MET A 308 5.36 12.33 -2.95
N CYS A 309 4.63 11.30 -3.41
CA CYS A 309 5.23 10.14 -4.07
C CYS A 309 4.61 9.89 -5.44
N PHE A 310 3.34 9.49 -5.49
CA PHE A 310 2.71 8.99 -6.72
C PHE A 310 2.63 10.03 -7.83
N ASP A 311 2.36 11.28 -7.49
CA ASP A 311 2.28 12.34 -8.48
C ASP A 311 3.67 12.64 -9.10
N TYR A 312 4.77 12.30 -8.41
CA TYR A 312 6.14 12.31 -8.96
C TYR A 312 6.57 10.96 -9.58
N GLY A 313 5.71 9.94 -9.58
CA GLY A 313 6.02 8.60 -10.08
C GLY A 313 6.69 7.66 -9.08
N PHE A 314 7.00 8.12 -7.86
CA PHE A 314 7.56 7.27 -6.82
C PHE A 314 6.51 6.30 -6.30
N GLY A 315 6.85 5.02 -6.33
CA GLY A 315 5.98 3.97 -5.80
C GLY A 315 6.75 2.67 -5.64
N PRO A 316 6.08 1.60 -5.16
CA PRO A 316 6.73 0.37 -4.77
C PRO A 316 7.50 -0.24 -5.93
N PHE A 317 8.80 -0.36 -5.77
CA PHE A 317 9.68 -1.11 -6.66
C PHE A 317 10.29 -2.25 -5.84
N ARG A 318 9.95 -3.49 -6.18
CA ARG A 318 10.42 -4.68 -5.47
C ARG A 318 11.11 -5.62 -6.41
N TRP A 319 11.99 -6.42 -5.83
CA TRP A 319 12.64 -7.49 -6.54
C TRP A 319 12.82 -8.72 -5.67
N VAL A 320 12.95 -9.87 -6.32
CA VAL A 320 13.23 -11.17 -5.72
C VAL A 320 14.45 -11.78 -6.43
N CYS A 321 15.49 -12.15 -5.68
CA CYS A 321 16.62 -12.90 -6.20
C CYS A 321 16.17 -14.36 -6.42
N ALA A 322 16.05 -14.78 -7.67
CA ALA A 322 15.56 -16.12 -8.03
C ALA A 322 16.55 -17.25 -7.63
N SER A 323 17.80 -16.90 -7.34
CA SER A 323 18.81 -17.81 -6.77
C SER A 323 18.47 -18.27 -5.34
N GLY A 324 17.69 -17.46 -4.59
CA GLY A 324 17.44 -17.69 -3.17
C GLY A 324 18.66 -17.43 -2.27
N ASP A 325 19.76 -16.88 -2.80
CA ASP A 325 20.97 -16.56 -2.05
C ASP A 325 20.89 -15.17 -1.41
N GLY A 326 21.16 -15.08 -0.10
CA GLY A 326 21.21 -13.81 0.61
C GLY A 326 22.36 -12.91 0.16
N ALA A 327 23.43 -13.47 -0.42
CA ALA A 327 24.52 -12.68 -0.98
C ALA A 327 24.10 -11.90 -2.24
N ASP A 328 23.20 -12.46 -3.06
CA ASP A 328 22.63 -11.74 -4.20
C ASP A 328 21.73 -10.58 -3.72
N LEU A 329 21.02 -10.78 -2.60
CA LEU A 329 20.23 -9.71 -2.00
C LEU A 329 21.12 -8.58 -1.48
N ASP A 330 22.22 -8.92 -0.81
CA ASP A 330 23.20 -7.93 -0.34
C ASP A 330 23.81 -7.12 -1.49
N LYS A 331 24.12 -7.78 -2.63
CA LYS A 331 24.64 -7.10 -3.82
C LYS A 331 23.58 -6.23 -4.49
N THR A 332 22.35 -6.71 -4.60
CA THR A 332 21.25 -5.91 -5.18
C THR A 332 20.89 -4.71 -4.30
N ASP A 333 20.95 -4.84 -2.98
CA ASP A 333 20.82 -3.70 -2.05
C ASP A 333 21.91 -2.65 -2.32
N ALA A 334 23.17 -3.07 -2.43
CA ALA A 334 24.30 -2.16 -2.70
C ALA A 334 24.21 -1.48 -4.08
N ILE A 335 23.82 -2.23 -5.12
CA ILE A 335 23.60 -1.67 -6.47
C ILE A 335 22.47 -0.64 -6.45
N ALA A 336 21.34 -0.95 -5.79
CA ALA A 336 20.22 -0.01 -5.70
C ALA A 336 20.59 1.27 -4.94
N GLU A 337 21.37 1.15 -3.86
CA GLU A 337 21.93 2.29 -3.12
C GLU A 337 22.81 3.18 -4.03
N GLU A 338 23.79 2.60 -4.72
CA GLU A 338 24.73 3.33 -5.59
C GLU A 338 23.98 4.09 -6.70
N ILE A 339 23.01 3.43 -7.36
CA ILE A 339 22.21 4.05 -8.41
C ILE A 339 21.37 5.21 -7.87
N LEU A 340 20.69 5.03 -6.73
CA LEU A 340 19.87 6.09 -6.14
C LEU A 340 20.71 7.29 -5.68
N GLU A 341 21.89 7.06 -5.09
CA GLU A 341 22.81 8.14 -4.71
C GLU A 341 23.31 8.92 -5.93
N GLY A 342 23.66 8.20 -7.00
CA GLY A 342 24.11 8.79 -8.26
C GLY A 342 23.04 9.64 -8.95
N LEU A 343 21.78 9.17 -8.95
CA LEU A 343 20.64 9.91 -9.49
C LEU A 343 20.29 11.11 -8.61
N MET A 344 20.27 10.96 -7.28
CA MET A 344 19.96 12.03 -6.34
C MET A 344 20.94 13.22 -6.48
N ALA A 345 22.20 12.98 -6.85
CA ALA A 345 23.17 14.05 -7.08
C ALA A 345 22.76 15.01 -8.21
N LYS A 346 21.94 14.57 -9.17
CA LYS A 346 21.48 15.35 -10.33
C LYS A 346 19.98 15.64 -10.30
N ALA A 347 19.26 15.11 -9.31
CA ALA A 347 17.82 15.22 -9.21
C ALA A 347 17.37 16.66 -8.87
N PRO A 348 16.25 17.11 -9.47
CA PRO A 348 15.64 18.40 -9.15
C PRO A 348 15.10 18.41 -7.72
N GLU A 349 15.00 19.59 -7.10
CA GLU A 349 14.67 19.76 -5.68
C GLU A 349 13.39 19.00 -5.27
N GLU A 350 12.39 19.00 -6.15
CA GLU A 350 11.07 18.41 -5.98
C GLU A 350 11.07 16.91 -5.64
N VAL A 351 12.07 16.16 -6.11
CA VAL A 351 12.13 14.70 -5.93
C VAL A 351 13.26 14.23 -5.01
N ARG A 352 14.14 15.14 -4.58
CA ARG A 352 15.32 14.80 -3.75
C ARG A 352 14.94 14.17 -2.42
N GLN A 353 13.86 14.64 -1.80
CA GLN A 353 13.41 14.16 -0.50
C GLN A 353 13.02 12.68 -0.55
N GLN A 354 12.31 12.28 -1.61
CA GLN A 354 11.84 10.92 -1.84
C GLN A 354 13.04 10.00 -2.10
N MET A 355 14.03 10.46 -2.85
CA MET A 355 15.27 9.69 -3.04
C MET A 355 16.04 9.50 -1.74
N ASP A 356 16.22 10.56 -0.94
CA ASP A 356 16.90 10.51 0.36
C ASP A 356 16.20 9.53 1.33
N ASP A 357 14.88 9.56 1.41
CA ASP A 357 14.13 8.62 2.26
C ASP A 357 14.37 7.16 1.84
N ASN A 358 14.42 6.88 0.53
CA ASN A 358 14.63 5.53 0.01
C ASN A 358 16.09 5.06 0.09
N ILE A 359 17.06 5.98 0.01
CA ILE A 359 18.47 5.71 0.27
C ILE A 359 18.68 5.37 1.76
N ARG A 360 18.06 6.12 2.67
CA ARG A 360 18.09 5.81 4.12
C ARG A 360 17.48 4.45 4.40
N TRP A 361 16.34 4.16 3.75
CA TRP A 361 15.70 2.86 3.88
C TRP A 361 16.61 1.71 3.43
N ILE A 362 17.17 1.77 2.21
CA ILE A 362 17.96 0.65 1.67
C ILE A 362 19.21 0.38 2.53
N LYS A 363 19.88 1.44 3.01
CA LYS A 363 21.00 1.36 3.96
C LYS A 363 20.64 0.62 5.25
N GLY A 364 19.45 0.86 5.79
CA GLY A 364 18.97 0.24 7.03
C GLY A 364 18.22 -1.09 6.84
N ALA A 365 17.88 -1.49 5.61
CA ALA A 365 16.93 -2.58 5.36
C ALA A 365 17.45 -3.94 5.87
N LYS A 366 18.75 -4.20 5.73
CA LYS A 366 19.41 -5.43 6.22
C LYS A 366 19.41 -5.53 7.73
N GLU A 367 19.72 -4.42 8.43
CA GLU A 367 19.79 -4.37 9.90
C GLU A 367 18.43 -4.68 10.54
N ASN A 368 17.34 -4.34 9.84
CA ASN A 368 15.98 -4.57 10.30
C ASN A 368 15.49 -6.02 10.16
N LYS A 369 16.25 -6.90 9.47
CA LYS A 369 15.97 -8.35 9.34
C LYS A 369 14.53 -8.69 8.92
N LEU A 370 14.01 -7.98 7.92
CA LEU A 370 12.61 -8.08 7.49
C LEU A 370 12.32 -9.18 6.45
N VAL A 371 13.37 -9.87 5.97
CA VAL A 371 13.26 -10.92 4.94
C VAL A 371 12.58 -12.15 5.52
N VAL A 372 11.53 -12.62 4.84
CA VAL A 372 10.81 -13.85 5.17
C VAL A 372 10.52 -14.61 3.88
N GLY A 373 10.96 -15.86 3.78
CA GLY A 373 10.79 -16.67 2.58
C GLY A 373 11.84 -16.35 1.53
N SER A 374 11.43 -15.82 0.38
CA SER A 374 12.34 -15.48 -0.72
C SER A 374 13.25 -14.31 -0.37
N GLN A 375 14.46 -14.31 -0.96
CA GLN A 375 15.40 -13.21 -0.85
C GLN A 375 14.88 -12.05 -1.69
N ALA A 376 14.29 -11.06 -1.01
CA ALA A 376 13.53 -10.01 -1.65
C ALA A 376 13.72 -8.68 -0.92
N ARG A 377 13.59 -7.59 -1.67
CA ARG A 377 13.64 -6.22 -1.18
C ARG A 377 12.60 -5.37 -1.87
N ILE A 378 12.29 -4.23 -1.24
CA ILE A 378 11.44 -3.17 -1.76
C ILE A 378 12.05 -1.82 -1.40
N LEU A 379 11.80 -0.83 -2.25
CA LEU A 379 11.94 0.61 -1.99
C LEU A 379 10.96 1.35 -2.89
N TYR A 380 10.90 2.68 -2.80
CA TYR A 380 10.19 3.51 -3.78
C TYR A 380 11.16 4.16 -4.76
N ALA A 381 10.82 4.13 -6.04
CA ALA A 381 11.56 4.77 -7.12
C ALA A 381 10.60 5.31 -8.19
N ASP A 382 10.98 6.41 -8.83
CA ASP A 382 10.31 7.00 -10.00
C ASP A 382 10.71 6.28 -11.30
N SER A 383 10.25 6.78 -12.46
CA SER A 383 10.48 6.12 -13.75
C SER A 383 11.97 5.92 -14.05
N GLU A 384 12.78 6.97 -13.83
CA GLU A 384 14.23 6.92 -14.05
C GLU A 384 14.90 5.98 -13.06
N GLY A 385 14.57 6.08 -11.77
CA GLY A 385 15.12 5.19 -10.73
C GLY A 385 14.81 3.71 -10.99
N ARG A 386 13.57 3.37 -11.34
CA ARG A 386 13.18 1.97 -11.65
C ARG A 386 13.96 1.42 -12.84
N ILE A 387 14.09 2.20 -13.92
CA ILE A 387 14.79 1.78 -15.14
C ILE A 387 16.28 1.57 -14.87
N GLU A 388 16.94 2.52 -14.21
CA GLU A 388 18.38 2.45 -13.99
C GLU A 388 18.77 1.36 -12.98
N ILE A 389 17.98 1.13 -11.92
CA ILE A 389 18.20 0.00 -11.01
C ILE A 389 18.00 -1.33 -11.75
N ALA A 390 16.92 -1.47 -12.52
CA ALA A 390 16.64 -2.67 -13.29
C ALA A 390 17.75 -2.97 -14.32
N ARG A 391 18.25 -1.94 -15.01
CA ARG A 391 19.38 -2.05 -15.94
C ARG A 391 20.65 -2.50 -15.22
N ALA A 392 20.96 -1.92 -14.07
CA ALA A 392 22.13 -2.28 -13.28
C ALA A 392 22.05 -3.74 -12.80
N PHE A 393 20.88 -4.21 -12.36
CA PHE A 393 20.66 -5.62 -12.04
C PHE A 393 20.85 -6.51 -13.27
N ASN A 394 20.28 -6.17 -14.42
CA ASN A 394 20.44 -6.95 -15.64
C ASN A 394 21.91 -7.05 -16.06
N ASN A 395 22.67 -5.96 -15.96
CA ASN A 395 24.10 -5.94 -16.24
C ASN A 395 24.90 -6.81 -15.27
N ALA A 396 24.57 -6.77 -13.97
CA ALA A 396 25.21 -7.61 -12.96
C ALA A 396 24.92 -9.11 -13.19
N ILE A 397 23.72 -9.46 -13.66
CA ILE A 397 23.37 -10.83 -14.06
C ILE A 397 24.19 -11.25 -15.28
N ALA A 398 24.28 -10.39 -16.29
CA ALA A 398 25.06 -10.66 -17.51
C ALA A 398 26.57 -10.83 -17.22
N ALA A 399 27.10 -10.12 -16.22
CA ALA A 399 28.46 -10.25 -15.74
C ALA A 399 28.70 -11.52 -14.89
N GLY A 400 27.63 -12.19 -14.44
CA GLY A 400 27.70 -13.33 -13.53
C GLY A 400 27.94 -12.94 -12.07
N ASP A 401 27.74 -11.68 -11.71
CA ASP A 401 27.93 -11.18 -10.34
C ASP A 401 26.78 -11.57 -9.42
N ILE A 402 25.56 -11.72 -9.94
CA ILE A 402 24.35 -12.17 -9.24
C ILE A 402 23.52 -13.12 -10.11
N GLY A 403 22.64 -13.91 -9.51
CA GLY A 403 21.65 -14.72 -10.24
C GLY A 403 20.45 -13.90 -10.76
N PRO A 404 19.54 -14.52 -11.54
CA PRO A 404 18.38 -13.85 -12.11
C PRO A 404 17.52 -13.15 -11.06
N VAL A 405 16.93 -12.02 -11.43
CA VAL A 405 16.13 -11.17 -10.54
C VAL A 405 14.73 -11.01 -11.11
N VAL A 406 13.71 -11.20 -10.28
CA VAL A 406 12.32 -10.98 -10.66
C VAL A 406 11.84 -9.65 -10.07
N LEU A 407 11.62 -8.67 -10.93
CA LEU A 407 11.02 -7.39 -10.57
C LEU A 407 9.51 -7.53 -10.42
N GLY A 408 8.93 -6.64 -9.62
CA GLY A 408 7.50 -6.44 -9.54
C GLY A 408 7.18 -5.24 -8.66
N ARG A 409 5.93 -5.17 -8.19
CA ARG A 409 5.47 -4.13 -7.27
C ARG A 409 4.23 -4.52 -6.50
N ASP A 410 3.88 -3.71 -5.51
CA ASP A 410 2.50 -3.71 -5.01
C ASP A 410 1.57 -3.11 -6.05
N HIS A 411 0.26 -3.35 -5.92
CA HIS A 411 -0.70 -2.65 -6.78
C HIS A 411 -0.91 -1.21 -6.27
N HIS A 412 -0.56 -0.93 -5.00
CA HIS A 412 -0.48 0.40 -4.40
C HIS A 412 0.60 1.28 -5.05
N ASP A 413 0.38 1.71 -6.28
CA ASP A 413 1.35 2.42 -7.11
C ASP A 413 0.69 3.54 -7.95
N VAL A 414 1.51 4.38 -8.58
CA VAL A 414 1.13 5.55 -9.37
C VAL A 414 0.06 5.26 -10.44
N SER A 415 0.17 4.15 -11.15
CA SER A 415 -0.67 3.81 -12.32
C SER A 415 -1.53 2.57 -12.14
N GLY A 416 -1.12 1.68 -11.22
CA GLY A 416 -1.68 0.35 -11.13
C GLY A 416 -3.11 0.30 -10.61
N THR A 417 -3.58 1.33 -9.90
CA THR A 417 -4.82 1.24 -9.14
C THR A 417 -5.68 2.49 -9.26
N ASP A 418 -6.97 2.27 -9.54
CA ASP A 418 -8.02 3.25 -9.35
C ASP A 418 -8.80 2.91 -8.06
N SER A 419 -8.74 3.81 -7.08
CA SER A 419 -9.41 3.68 -5.79
C SER A 419 -9.74 5.06 -5.22
N PRO A 420 -11.01 5.51 -5.28
CA PRO A 420 -11.41 6.85 -4.83
C PRO A 420 -11.16 7.10 -3.34
N TYR A 421 -11.04 6.04 -2.55
CA TYR A 421 -10.80 6.13 -1.10
C TYR A 421 -9.33 5.95 -0.71
N ARG A 422 -8.44 5.66 -1.68
CA ARG A 422 -7.00 5.47 -1.46
C ARG A 422 -6.18 6.00 -2.63
N GLU A 423 -5.76 5.14 -3.56
CA GLU A 423 -4.73 5.44 -4.56
C GLU A 423 -5.05 6.66 -5.44
N THR A 424 -6.34 6.94 -5.68
CA THR A 424 -6.82 8.08 -6.48
C THR A 424 -7.66 9.05 -5.65
N SER A 425 -7.51 9.05 -4.32
CA SER A 425 -8.24 9.96 -3.42
C SER A 425 -7.80 11.43 -3.51
N ASN A 426 -6.63 11.73 -4.08
CA ASN A 426 -6.17 13.08 -4.39
C ASN A 426 -6.53 13.54 -5.81
N ILE A 427 -7.53 12.92 -6.46
CA ILE A 427 -8.00 13.28 -7.80
C ILE A 427 -9.37 13.96 -7.70
N TYR A 428 -9.41 15.24 -8.09
CA TYR A 428 -10.56 16.13 -7.87
C TYR A 428 -11.28 16.58 -9.14
N ASP A 429 -10.94 16.03 -10.31
CA ASP A 429 -11.64 16.31 -11.58
C ASP A 429 -12.91 15.44 -11.77
N GLY A 430 -13.26 14.64 -10.76
CA GLY A 430 -14.37 13.68 -10.79
C GLY A 430 -13.98 12.30 -11.35
N SER A 431 -12.78 12.14 -11.90
CA SER A 431 -12.35 10.87 -12.49
C SER A 431 -11.90 9.81 -11.48
N SER A 432 -11.85 10.12 -10.18
CA SER A 432 -11.44 9.17 -9.13
C SER A 432 -12.30 7.90 -9.07
N PHE A 433 -13.54 7.95 -9.58
CA PHE A 433 -14.48 6.83 -9.67
C PHE A 433 -14.38 6.01 -10.97
N THR A 434 -13.52 6.41 -11.93
CA THR A 434 -13.30 5.61 -13.14
C THR A 434 -12.22 4.56 -12.91
N ALA A 435 -12.14 3.56 -13.79
CA ALA A 435 -11.16 2.46 -13.70
C ALA A 435 -10.25 2.38 -14.94
N ASP A 436 -10.26 3.43 -15.78
CA ASP A 436 -9.55 3.42 -17.07
C ASP A 436 -8.04 3.30 -16.88
N MET A 437 -7.47 3.95 -15.85
CA MET A 437 -6.02 3.97 -15.63
C MET A 437 -5.49 2.57 -15.32
N ALA A 438 -6.12 1.87 -14.38
CA ALA A 438 -5.73 0.52 -13.98
C ALA A 438 -5.88 -0.49 -15.14
N ILE A 439 -6.96 -0.38 -15.93
CA ILE A 439 -7.19 -1.23 -17.10
C ILE A 439 -6.18 -0.93 -18.22
N GLN A 440 -5.91 0.34 -18.51
CA GLN A 440 -4.89 0.70 -19.49
C GLN A 440 -3.51 0.25 -19.04
N ASN A 441 -3.18 0.35 -17.75
CA ASN A 441 -1.89 -0.07 -17.23
C ASN A 441 -1.61 -1.55 -17.49
N VAL A 442 -2.50 -2.43 -17.04
CA VAL A 442 -2.30 -3.89 -17.20
C VAL A 442 -2.25 -4.31 -18.67
N ILE A 443 -3.07 -3.69 -19.51
CA ILE A 443 -3.07 -3.92 -20.96
C ILE A 443 -1.74 -3.46 -21.55
N GLY A 444 -1.29 -2.25 -21.21
CA GLY A 444 -0.08 -1.69 -21.76
C GLY A 444 1.20 -2.36 -21.28
N ASP A 445 1.26 -2.85 -20.05
CA ASP A 445 2.38 -3.67 -19.55
C ASP A 445 2.47 -4.99 -20.31
N SER A 446 1.30 -5.58 -20.65
CA SER A 446 1.22 -6.91 -21.27
C SER A 446 1.92 -7.00 -22.63
N PHE A 447 1.98 -5.90 -23.39
CA PHE A 447 2.66 -5.88 -24.69
C PHE A 447 3.97 -5.07 -24.68
N ARG A 448 4.49 -4.74 -23.49
CA ARG A 448 5.75 -3.98 -23.35
C ARG A 448 6.89 -4.75 -22.68
N GLY A 449 6.65 -5.98 -22.24
CA GLY A 449 7.72 -6.87 -21.78
C GLY A 449 7.53 -7.47 -20.39
N ALA A 450 6.38 -7.27 -19.75
CA ALA A 450 6.06 -7.97 -18.51
C ALA A 450 6.12 -9.50 -18.71
N THR A 451 6.73 -10.22 -17.76
CA THR A 451 6.72 -11.69 -17.75
C THR A 451 5.36 -12.22 -17.34
N TRP A 452 4.66 -11.54 -16.44
CA TRP A 452 3.24 -11.71 -16.21
C TRP A 452 2.57 -10.39 -15.82
N VAL A 453 1.26 -10.33 -16.05
CA VAL A 453 0.42 -9.19 -15.65
C VAL A 453 -0.79 -9.67 -14.87
N SER A 454 -1.36 -8.78 -14.05
CA SER A 454 -2.50 -9.07 -13.21
C SER A 454 -3.45 -7.88 -13.08
N ILE A 455 -4.76 -8.15 -13.04
CA ILE A 455 -5.81 -7.16 -12.73
C ILE A 455 -6.81 -7.74 -11.74
N HIS A 456 -7.01 -7.04 -10.65
CA HIS A 456 -7.78 -7.48 -9.50
C HIS A 456 -8.92 -6.51 -9.18
N ASN A 457 -9.92 -7.02 -8.49
CA ASN A 457 -11.01 -6.25 -7.89
C ASN A 457 -10.86 -6.19 -6.37
N GLY A 458 -10.86 -4.98 -5.83
CA GLY A 458 -11.02 -4.68 -4.42
C GLY A 458 -9.75 -4.70 -3.56
N GLY A 459 -8.56 -4.70 -4.16
CA GLY A 459 -7.31 -4.69 -3.41
C GLY A 459 -7.20 -3.45 -2.51
N GLY A 460 -6.87 -3.64 -1.23
CA GLY A 460 -6.71 -2.53 -0.29
C GLY A 460 -8.00 -2.19 0.44
N VAL A 461 -8.89 -1.40 -0.19
CA VAL A 461 -10.12 -0.87 0.46
C VAL A 461 -11.18 -1.94 0.68
N GLY A 462 -11.34 -2.88 -0.25
CA GLY A 462 -12.39 -3.90 -0.20
C GLY A 462 -13.04 -4.16 -1.55
N TRP A 463 -13.76 -5.28 -1.65
CA TRP A 463 -14.42 -5.74 -2.88
C TRP A 463 -15.40 -4.72 -3.47
N GLY A 464 -15.30 -4.45 -4.78
CA GLY A 464 -16.18 -3.53 -5.50
C GLY A 464 -15.78 -2.05 -5.42
N GLU A 465 -14.86 -1.70 -4.52
CA GLU A 465 -14.45 -0.31 -4.31
C GLU A 465 -13.17 0.08 -5.09
N VAL A 466 -12.49 -0.90 -5.71
CA VAL A 466 -11.15 -0.73 -6.29
C VAL A 466 -10.95 -1.60 -7.53
N ILE A 467 -10.27 -1.08 -8.53
CA ILE A 467 -9.67 -1.88 -9.61
C ILE A 467 -8.15 -1.69 -9.58
N ASN A 468 -7.41 -2.77 -9.39
CA ASN A 468 -5.98 -2.72 -9.08
C ASN A 468 -5.16 -3.77 -9.84
N GLY A 469 -4.12 -3.34 -10.53
CA GLY A 469 -3.26 -4.17 -11.37
C GLY A 469 -1.77 -4.10 -10.99
N GLY A 470 -1.05 -5.13 -11.42
CA GLY A 470 0.38 -5.28 -11.16
C GLY A 470 1.04 -6.20 -12.16
N PHE A 471 2.37 -6.24 -12.12
CA PHE A 471 3.19 -7.02 -13.04
C PHE A 471 4.26 -7.80 -12.28
N GLY A 472 4.86 -8.77 -12.97
CA GLY A 472 6.19 -9.24 -12.67
C GLY A 472 7.03 -9.39 -13.92
N MET A 473 8.34 -9.19 -13.78
CA MET A 473 9.30 -9.18 -14.88
C MET A 473 10.59 -9.90 -14.48
N LEU A 474 10.97 -10.91 -15.24
CA LEU A 474 12.25 -11.59 -15.11
C LEU A 474 13.35 -10.78 -15.80
N LEU A 475 14.41 -10.48 -15.05
CA LEU A 475 15.71 -10.08 -15.57
C LEU A 475 16.62 -11.31 -15.57
N ASP A 476 17.18 -11.63 -16.72
CA ASP A 476 18.02 -12.80 -16.96
C ASP A 476 19.41 -12.44 -17.52
N GLY A 477 19.73 -11.15 -17.59
CA GLY A 477 20.98 -10.63 -18.16
C GLY A 477 20.99 -10.52 -19.68
N SER A 478 19.88 -10.86 -20.36
CA SER A 478 19.80 -10.75 -21.80
C SER A 478 19.56 -9.31 -22.28
N ALA A 479 19.97 -9.03 -23.51
CA ALA A 479 19.61 -7.77 -24.19
C ALA A 479 18.09 -7.67 -24.45
N GLU A 480 17.39 -8.81 -24.49
CA GLU A 480 15.93 -8.84 -24.61
C GLU A 480 15.26 -8.32 -23.32
N ALA A 481 15.73 -8.77 -22.15
CA ALA A 481 15.28 -8.26 -20.86
C ALA A 481 15.57 -6.76 -20.71
N GLU A 482 16.72 -6.27 -21.18
CA GLU A 482 17.05 -4.84 -21.16
C GLU A 482 16.08 -3.99 -22.01
N ARG A 483 15.73 -4.43 -23.22
CA ARG A 483 14.73 -3.74 -24.03
C ARG A 483 13.34 -3.77 -23.37
N LYS A 484 12.97 -4.90 -22.76
CA LYS A 484 11.68 -5.11 -22.10
C LYS A 484 11.54 -4.25 -20.85
N LEU A 485 12.56 -4.19 -19.98
CA LEU A 485 12.52 -3.40 -18.76
C LEU A 485 12.39 -1.91 -19.06
N GLU A 486 13.11 -1.39 -20.06
CA GLU A 486 13.02 0.03 -20.43
C GLU A 486 11.60 0.40 -20.89
N ASN A 487 11.05 -0.39 -21.82
CA ASN A 487 9.76 -0.10 -22.42
C ASN A 487 8.61 -0.24 -21.41
N MET A 488 8.62 -1.30 -20.61
CA MET A 488 7.55 -1.55 -19.64
C MET A 488 7.62 -0.58 -18.46
N LEU A 489 8.79 -0.39 -17.83
CA LEU A 489 8.88 0.47 -16.63
C LEU A 489 8.67 1.95 -16.96
N LEU A 490 9.03 2.39 -18.18
CA LEU A 490 8.66 3.72 -18.67
C LEU A 490 7.14 3.88 -18.72
N TYR A 491 6.41 2.89 -19.26
CA TYR A 491 4.96 2.96 -19.38
C TYR A 491 4.24 2.78 -18.04
N ASP A 492 4.61 1.78 -17.25
CA ASP A 492 4.00 1.43 -15.95
C ASP A 492 4.02 2.62 -14.97
N VAL A 493 5.01 3.49 -15.07
CA VAL A 493 5.06 4.73 -14.26
C VAL A 493 4.35 5.89 -14.95
N ASN A 494 4.71 6.19 -16.20
CA ASN A 494 4.26 7.45 -16.82
C ASN A 494 2.80 7.44 -17.28
N ASN A 495 2.16 6.27 -17.38
CA ASN A 495 0.71 6.17 -17.58
C ASN A 495 -0.05 6.88 -16.45
N GLY A 496 0.29 6.57 -15.21
CA GLY A 496 -0.34 7.17 -14.03
C GLY A 496 0.06 8.62 -13.82
N ILE A 497 1.33 9.00 -14.07
CA ILE A 497 1.72 10.41 -14.04
C ILE A 497 0.93 11.21 -15.08
N ALA A 498 0.76 10.70 -16.31
CA ALA A 498 -0.03 11.37 -17.34
C ALA A 498 -1.51 11.53 -16.92
N ARG A 499 -2.11 10.49 -16.32
CA ARG A 499 -3.48 10.58 -15.77
C ARG A 499 -3.57 11.60 -14.65
N ARG A 500 -2.70 11.53 -13.65
CA ARG A 500 -2.67 12.43 -12.48
C ARG A 500 -2.41 13.88 -12.89
N SER A 501 -1.56 14.07 -13.89
CA SER A 501 -1.33 15.37 -14.53
C SER A 501 -2.62 15.88 -15.17
N TRP A 502 -3.31 15.06 -15.96
CA TRP A 502 -4.60 15.42 -16.56
C TRP A 502 -5.67 15.79 -15.52
N ALA A 503 -5.68 15.08 -14.38
CA ALA A 503 -6.51 15.40 -13.21
C ALA A 503 -6.15 16.71 -12.50
N ARG A 504 -5.10 17.40 -12.98
CA ARG A 504 -4.57 18.71 -12.53
C ARG A 504 -3.73 18.65 -11.26
N ASN A 505 -3.16 17.49 -10.92
CA ASN A 505 -2.21 17.42 -9.81
C ASN A 505 -0.91 18.12 -10.22
N LYS A 506 -0.52 19.13 -9.43
CA LYS A 506 0.59 20.04 -9.74
C LYS A 506 1.91 19.30 -9.91
N GLU A 507 2.17 18.38 -8.99
CA GLU A 507 3.38 17.56 -8.92
C GLU A 507 3.48 16.63 -10.14
N ALA A 508 2.34 16.09 -10.60
CA ALA A 508 2.26 15.25 -11.80
C ALA A 508 2.41 16.03 -13.10
N ILE A 509 1.92 17.28 -13.17
CA ILE A 509 2.19 18.19 -14.30
C ILE A 509 3.70 18.39 -14.43
N PHE A 510 4.38 18.72 -13.34
CA PHE A 510 5.85 18.87 -13.33
C PHE A 510 6.55 17.58 -13.79
N ALA A 511 6.19 16.44 -13.21
CA ALA A 511 6.87 15.17 -13.48
C ALA A 511 6.69 14.73 -14.95
N ILE A 512 5.49 14.89 -15.52
CA ILE A 512 5.25 14.48 -16.91
C ILE A 512 5.88 15.41 -17.94
N GLU A 513 5.97 16.72 -17.66
CA GLU A 513 6.68 17.67 -18.51
C GLU A 513 8.17 17.34 -18.58
N ARG A 514 8.80 17.10 -17.41
CA ARG A 514 10.19 16.63 -17.31
C ARG A 514 10.41 15.32 -18.07
N GLU A 515 9.49 14.37 -17.96
CA GLU A 515 9.62 13.09 -18.66
C GLU A 515 9.51 13.25 -20.19
N MET A 516 8.61 14.10 -20.69
CA MET A 516 8.51 14.37 -22.13
C MET A 516 9.78 15.04 -22.70
N GLU A 517 10.48 15.85 -21.90
CA GLU A 517 11.78 16.40 -22.28
C GLU A 517 12.87 15.32 -22.36
N ARG A 518 12.87 14.36 -21.41
CA ARG A 518 13.82 13.24 -21.34
C ARG A 518 13.56 12.18 -22.41
N THR A 519 12.30 12.00 -22.78
CA THR A 519 11.82 10.93 -23.68
C THR A 519 11.07 11.55 -24.87
N PRO A 520 11.76 11.95 -25.97
CA PRO A 520 11.18 12.73 -27.07
C PRO A 520 9.99 12.10 -27.81
N ASN A 521 9.84 10.78 -27.70
CA ASN A 521 8.73 10.03 -28.30
C ASN A 521 7.49 9.95 -27.38
N LEU A 522 7.61 10.32 -26.11
CA LEU A 522 6.49 10.48 -25.21
C LEU A 522 5.84 11.84 -25.48
N LYS A 523 4.57 11.83 -25.85
CA LYS A 523 3.76 13.05 -26.02
C LYS A 523 2.41 12.82 -25.39
N VAL A 524 2.13 13.54 -24.33
CA VAL A 524 0.84 13.46 -23.61
C VAL A 524 0.14 14.81 -23.61
N THR A 525 -1.15 14.79 -23.30
CA THR A 525 -1.93 16.01 -23.11
C THR A 525 -1.68 16.57 -21.72
N VAL A 526 -1.10 17.77 -21.64
CA VAL A 526 -0.97 18.53 -20.38
C VAL A 526 -2.21 19.41 -20.22
N PRO A 527 -2.89 19.40 -19.05
CA PRO A 527 -4.09 20.21 -18.86
C PRO A 527 -3.78 21.71 -18.96
N LYS A 528 -4.76 22.48 -19.43
CA LYS A 528 -4.74 23.94 -19.33
C LYS A 528 -5.67 24.35 -18.20
N LEU A 529 -5.10 24.91 -17.14
CA LEU A 529 -5.86 25.32 -15.97
C LEU A 529 -6.65 26.59 -16.29
N VAL A 530 -7.94 26.58 -15.99
CA VAL A 530 -8.81 27.74 -16.08
C VAL A 530 -8.58 28.64 -14.86
N ASP A 531 -8.58 29.95 -15.06
CA ASP A 531 -8.52 30.91 -13.96
C ASP A 531 -9.76 30.78 -13.08
N GLU A 532 -9.58 30.67 -11.76
CA GLU A 532 -10.69 30.54 -10.81
C GLU A 532 -11.66 31.71 -10.87
N ASN A 533 -11.21 32.91 -11.25
CA ASN A 533 -12.09 34.06 -11.44
C ASN A 533 -13.06 33.85 -12.60
N VAL A 534 -12.68 33.09 -13.63
CA VAL A 534 -13.61 32.75 -14.71
C VAL A 534 -14.71 31.84 -14.16
N LEU A 535 -14.35 30.84 -13.35
CA LEU A 535 -15.30 29.91 -12.72
C LEU A 535 -16.25 30.61 -11.73
N ASN A 536 -15.71 31.46 -10.86
CA ASN A 536 -16.47 32.19 -9.83
C ASN A 536 -17.46 33.20 -10.41
N ASN A 537 -17.27 33.60 -11.67
CA ASN A 537 -18.16 34.52 -12.39
C ASN A 537 -19.09 33.81 -13.38
N LEU A 538 -19.19 32.47 -13.33
CA LEU A 538 -20.20 31.73 -14.09
C LEU A 538 -21.56 31.88 -13.39
N ASP A 539 -22.51 32.53 -14.04
CA ASP A 539 -23.93 32.46 -13.66
C ASP A 539 -24.47 31.07 -14.03
N PHE A 540 -24.83 30.26 -13.03
CA PHE A 540 -25.48 28.96 -13.21
C PHE A 540 -26.97 28.99 -12.83
#